data_AF-A0A4P7JMS4-F1
#
_entry.id   AF-A0A4P7JMS4-F1
#
_cell.length_a   1.000
_cell.length_b   1.000
_cell.length_c   1.000
_cell.angle_alpha   90.00
_cell.angle_beta   90.00
_cell.angle_gamma   90.00
#
_symmetry.space_group_name_H-M   'P 1'
#
loop_
_entity.id
_entity.type
_entity.pdbx_description
1 polymer ?
#
loop_
_entity_poly.entity_id
_entity_poly.type
_entity_poly.pdbx_seq_one_letter_code
_entity_poly.pdbx_strand_id
1 'polypeptide(L)' 'MDNQGIPRTETRHITRTQYRQSKLPDYVGVATVELGDGFNQRRYLKGAITWFSNRGIKVSLTQYQQQLLDGTAE' A
#
# COMPACT_ATOMS: atom_id res chain seq x y z
N MET A 1 20.29 -14.65 8.95
CA MET A 1 18.86 -15.01 8.85
C MET A 1 18.34 -14.34 7.61
N ASP A 2 18.64 -14.99 6.52
CA ASP A 2 18.52 -14.50 5.17
C ASP A 2 17.12 -14.89 4.73
N ASN A 3 16.16 -13.97 4.82
CA ASN A 3 14.78 -14.17 4.38
C ASN A 3 14.70 -14.15 2.83
N GLN A 4 15.64 -14.83 2.17
CA GLN A 4 15.62 -15.12 0.74
C GLN A 4 14.87 -16.44 0.54
N GLY A 5 13.58 -16.37 0.17
CA GLY A 5 12.88 -17.60 -0.22
C GLY A 5 11.39 -17.53 -0.48
N ILE A 6 10.67 -16.49 0.00
CA ILE A 6 9.24 -16.37 -0.31
C ILE A 6 9.10 -15.46 -1.53
N PRO A 7 8.79 -16.00 -2.73
CA PRO A 7 8.50 -15.16 -3.88
C PRO A 7 7.30 -14.28 -3.53
N ARG A 8 7.47 -12.98 -3.67
CA ARG A 8 6.38 -12.04 -3.48
C ARG A 8 5.54 -12.04 -4.75
N THR A 9 4.40 -12.70 -4.70
CA THR A 9 3.46 -12.79 -5.84
C THR A 9 2.05 -12.34 -5.48
N GLU A 10 1.74 -12.20 -4.19
CA GLU A 10 0.38 -11.89 -3.78
C GLU A 10 0.04 -10.41 -3.98
N THR A 11 -1.20 -10.16 -4.39
CA THR A 11 -1.79 -8.83 -4.42
C THR A 11 -2.87 -8.75 -3.35
N ARG A 12 -2.85 -7.71 -2.53
CA ARG A 12 -3.78 -7.56 -1.40
C ARG A 12 -4.49 -6.22 -1.42
N HIS A 13 -5.81 -6.26 -1.40
CA HIS A 13 -6.65 -5.07 -1.22
C HIS A 13 -6.77 -4.73 0.27
N ILE A 14 -6.49 -3.48 0.66
CA ILE A 14 -6.52 -3.04 2.06
C ILE A 14 -7.24 -1.71 2.24
N THR A 15 -8.05 -1.61 3.29
CA THR A 15 -8.65 -0.35 3.73
C THR A 15 -7.68 0.44 4.63
N ARG A 16 -7.94 1.74 4.82
CA ARG A 16 -7.15 2.56 5.76
C ARG A 16 -7.19 2.01 7.19
N THR A 17 -8.31 1.44 7.62
CA THR A 17 -8.43 0.83 8.94
C THR A 17 -7.51 -0.38 9.07
N GLN A 18 -7.48 -1.25 8.07
CA GLN A 18 -6.56 -2.38 8.04
C GLN A 18 -5.11 -1.91 8.04
N TYR A 19 -4.75 -0.94 7.19
CA TYR A 19 -3.40 -0.34 7.17
C TYR A 19 -2.96 0.18 8.54
N ARG A 20 -3.83 0.88 9.27
CA ARG A 20 -3.52 1.40 10.62
C ARG A 20 -3.25 0.30 11.65
N GLN A 21 -3.85 -0.86 11.47
CA GLN A 21 -3.68 -2.02 12.35
C GLN A 21 -2.59 -2.98 11.86
N SER A 22 -2.04 -2.74 10.67
CA SER A 22 -1.16 -3.70 10.01
C SER A 22 0.23 -3.72 10.63
N LYS A 23 0.79 -4.93 10.68
CA LYS A 23 2.14 -5.23 11.16
C LYS A 23 2.98 -5.80 10.02
N LEU A 24 4.30 -5.83 10.21
CA LEU A 24 5.23 -6.40 9.23
C LEU A 24 4.88 -7.83 8.79
N PRO A 25 4.50 -8.77 9.69
CA PRO A 25 4.18 -10.14 9.31
C PRO A 25 2.96 -10.28 8.37
N ASP A 26 2.05 -9.31 8.37
CA ASP A 26 0.81 -9.36 7.59
C ASP A 26 1.05 -9.26 6.07
N TYR A 27 2.26 -8.88 5.67
CA TYR A 27 2.64 -8.68 4.26
C TYR A 27 3.77 -9.58 3.79
N VAL A 28 4.05 -10.67 4.52
CA VAL A 28 4.94 -11.72 4.02
C VAL A 28 4.32 -12.34 2.76
N GLY A 29 5.09 -12.43 1.67
CA GLY A 29 4.61 -12.94 0.37
C GLY A 29 3.83 -11.93 -0.48
N VAL A 30 3.50 -10.74 0.06
CA VAL A 30 2.78 -9.70 -0.69
C VAL A 30 3.73 -8.90 -1.57
N ALA A 31 3.42 -8.86 -2.86
CA ALA A 31 4.14 -8.08 -3.87
C ALA A 31 3.52 -6.71 -4.09
N THR A 32 2.20 -6.65 -4.07
CA THR A 32 1.42 -5.46 -4.40
C THR A 32 0.30 -5.28 -3.40
N VAL A 33 0.02 -4.04 -3.01
CA VAL A 33 -1.18 -3.68 -2.28
C VAL A 33 -2.02 -2.69 -3.07
N GLU A 34 -3.32 -2.90 -3.05
CA GLU A 34 -4.31 -1.99 -3.61
C GLU A 34 -4.94 -1.20 -2.47
N LEU A 35 -4.88 0.13 -2.53
CA LEU A 35 -5.43 0.98 -1.49
C LEU A 35 -6.93 1.17 -1.71
N GLY A 36 -7.73 0.62 -0.81
CA GLY A 36 -9.19 0.69 -0.82
C GLY A 36 -9.76 1.83 0.01
N ASP A 37 -10.88 1.54 0.65
CA ASP A 37 -11.67 2.53 1.40
C ASP A 37 -10.86 3.29 2.46
N GLY A 38 -11.13 4.60 2.53
CA GLY A 38 -10.49 5.52 3.47
C GLY A 38 -9.14 6.09 3.00
N PHE A 39 -8.64 5.68 1.84
CA PHE A 39 -7.50 6.30 1.17
C PHE A 39 -7.93 7.41 0.19
N ASN A 40 -8.76 8.34 0.68
CA ASN A 40 -9.32 9.46 -0.08
C ASN A 40 -8.63 10.82 0.23
N GLN A 41 -7.47 10.78 0.89
CA GLN A 41 -6.69 11.99 1.17
C GLN A 41 -5.22 11.76 0.83
N ARG A 42 -4.61 12.78 0.20
CA ARG A 42 -3.20 12.79 -0.21
C ARG A 42 -2.24 12.36 0.90
N ARG A 43 -2.46 12.84 2.13
CA ARG A 43 -1.61 12.50 3.29
C ARG A 43 -1.62 11.00 3.62
N TYR A 44 -2.76 10.33 3.47
CA TYR A 44 -2.88 8.90 3.77
C TYR A 44 -2.26 8.06 2.66
N LEU A 45 -2.46 8.46 1.41
CA LEU A 45 -1.82 7.83 0.24
C LEU A 45 -0.30 7.91 0.36
N LYS A 46 0.26 9.11 0.59
CA LYS A 46 1.72 9.28 0.76
C LYS A 46 2.28 8.43 1.91
N GLY A 47 1.60 8.39 3.06
CA GLY A 47 2.02 7.59 4.20
C GLY A 47 2.07 6.08 3.89
N ALA A 48 1.02 5.55 3.25
CA ALA A 48 1.00 4.15 2.84
C ALA A 48 2.07 3.84 1.78
N ILE A 49 2.19 4.68 0.75
CA ILE A 49 3.18 4.49 -0.32
C ILE A 49 4.60 4.40 0.24
N THR A 50 4.99 5.35 1.09
CA THR A 50 6.31 5.32 1.74
C THR A 50 6.48 4.05 2.57
N TRP A 51 5.46 3.65 3.34
CA TRP A 51 5.53 2.48 4.20
C TRP A 51 5.72 1.17 3.42
N PHE A 52 4.96 0.97 2.34
CA PHE A 52 5.04 -0.22 1.48
C PHE A 52 6.30 -0.21 0.60
N SER A 53 6.68 0.94 0.05
CA SER A 53 7.89 1.08 -0.77
C SER A 53 9.16 0.73 0.02
N ASN A 54 9.28 1.20 1.27
CA ASN A 54 10.40 0.83 2.17
C ASN A 54 10.46 -0.67 2.48
N ARG A 55 9.39 -1.41 2.21
CA ARG A 55 9.31 -2.86 2.38
C ARG A 55 9.46 -3.61 1.07
N GLY A 56 9.61 -2.94 -0.07
CA GLY A 56 9.67 -3.54 -1.42
C GLY A 56 8.31 -4.05 -1.90
N ILE A 57 7.22 -3.48 -1.40
CA ILE A 57 5.85 -3.80 -1.79
C ILE A 57 5.36 -2.67 -2.70
N LYS A 58 4.86 -3.01 -3.89
CA LYS A 58 4.28 -2.05 -4.83
C LYS A 58 2.93 -1.59 -4.32
N VAL A 59 2.59 -0.33 -4.59
CA VAL A 59 1.26 0.21 -4.31
C VAL A 59 0.56 0.47 -5.63
N SER A 60 -0.57 -0.19 -5.82
CA SER A 60 -1.49 0.07 -6.92
C SER A 60 -2.54 1.07 -6.47
N LEU A 61 -2.74 2.11 -7.30
CA LEU A 61 -3.63 3.23 -7.01
C LEU A 61 -4.69 3.31 -8.10
N THR A 62 -5.90 3.68 -7.71
CA THR A 62 -6.93 4.05 -8.68
C THR A 62 -6.61 5.39 -9.33
N GLN A 63 -7.25 5.69 -10.47
CA GLN A 63 -7.07 6.97 -11.15
C GLN A 63 -7.39 8.16 -10.23
N TYR A 64 -8.44 8.06 -9.42
CA TYR A 64 -8.79 9.10 -8.45
C TYR A 64 -7.71 9.30 -7.39
N GLN A 65 -7.12 8.22 -6.87
CA GLN A 65 -6.02 8.31 -5.90
C GLN A 65 -4.75 8.90 -6.51
N GLN A 66 -4.48 8.61 -7.78
CA GLN A 66 -3.38 9.25 -8.51
C GLN A 66 -3.62 10.76 -8.64
N GLN A 67 -4.84 11.18 -9.01
CA GLN A 67 -5.23 12.59 -9.07
C GLN A 67 -5.12 13.29 -7.70
N LEU A 68 -5.50 12.62 -6.61
CA LEU A 68 -5.30 13.14 -5.25
C LEU A 68 -3.82 13.36 -4.90
N LEU A 69 -2.91 12.52 -5.42
CA LEU A 69 -1.46 12.69 -5.22
C LEU A 69 -0.89 13.85 -6.04
N ASP A 70 -1.38 13.99 -7.26
CA ASP A 70 -0.98 15.01 -8.22
C ASP A 70 -1.60 16.38 -7.88
N GLY A 71 -2.62 16.41 -7.02
CA GLY A 71 -3.31 17.62 -6.59
C GLY A 71 -4.34 18.11 -7.61
N THR A 72 -4.79 17.23 -8.51
CA THR A 72 -5.78 17.51 -9.55
C THR A 72 -7.18 17.04 -9.19
N ALA A 73 -7.35 16.48 -7.99
CA ALA A 73 -8.64 16.16 -7.38
C ALA A 73 -8.80 16.95 -6.08
N GLU A 74 -9.97 17.58 -5.91
CA GLU A 74 -10.37 18.38 -4.74
C GLU A 74 -10.96 17.51 -3.62
#